data_AF-A0A4Q6EJ07-F1
#
_entry.id   AF-A0A4Q6EJ07-F1
#
_cell.length_a   1.000
_cell.length_b   1.000
_cell.length_c   1.000
_cell.angle_alpha   90.00
_cell.angle_beta   90.00
_cell.angle_gamma   90.00
#
_symmetry.space_group_name_H-M   'P 1'
#
loop_
_entity.id
_entity.type
_entity.pdbx_description
1 polymer ?
#
loop_
_entity_poly.entity_id
_entity_poly.type
_entity_poly.pdbx_seq_one_letter_code
_entity_poly.pdbx_strand_id
1 'polypeptide(L)'
;MRFLKSFIPILILALSFARPAAALPDGVSLGDWNGLVKKIIAEGTASESFAGTYLTLKRIEPADLSVTHRADYLSVVGSYGEGGEFHAGQVEAVFEGWTKLSNGNWTIDQWLFPATIEGDLKRCYHVQIVEDNQGSVIEHELKALTEEEASEAWAPRLRAWLEQL
;
A
#
# COMPACT_ATOMS: atom_id res chain seq x y z
N MET A 1 -2.33 25.64 10.06
CA MET A 1 -1.48 24.49 10.43
C MET A 1 -2.39 23.35 10.85
N ARG A 2 -2.63 22.36 9.97
CA ARG A 2 -3.31 21.12 10.35
C ARG A 2 -2.32 20.30 11.19
N PHE A 3 -2.62 20.09 12.46
CA PHE A 3 -1.87 19.17 13.31
C PHE A 3 -2.01 17.76 12.75
N LEU A 4 -0.87 17.05 12.65
CA LEU A 4 -0.84 15.63 12.31
C LEU A 4 -1.81 14.88 13.24
N LYS A 5 -2.93 14.42 12.69
CA LYS A 5 -3.60 13.23 13.19
C LYS A 5 -3.22 12.10 12.27
N SER A 6 -2.05 11.53 12.54
CA SER A 6 -1.67 10.21 12.04
C SER A 6 -2.68 9.20 12.60
N PHE A 7 -3.73 8.88 11.87
CA PHE A 7 -4.57 7.71 12.13
C PHE A 7 -5.26 7.31 10.84
N ILE A 8 -4.53 6.58 9.98
CA ILE A 8 -5.16 5.70 9.01
C ILE A 8 -5.56 4.46 9.83
N PRO A 9 -6.84 4.11 9.95
CA PRO A 9 -7.23 2.83 10.50
C PRO A 9 -6.75 1.76 9.52
N ILE A 10 -5.60 1.16 9.79
CA ILE A 10 -5.12 -0.03 9.08
C ILE A 10 -6.16 -1.12 9.33
N LEU A 11 -6.95 -1.41 8.30
CA LEU A 11 -7.93 -2.48 8.29
C LEU A 11 -7.16 -3.80 8.48
N ILE A 12 -7.31 -4.41 9.66
CA ILE A 12 -6.67 -5.69 9.98
C ILE A 12 -7.30 -6.77 9.08
N LEU A 13 -6.56 -7.20 8.07
CA LEU A 13 -6.94 -8.30 7.21
C LEU A 13 -6.58 -9.63 7.90
N ALA A 14 -7.61 -10.31 8.38
CA ALA A 14 -7.49 -11.65 8.95
C ALA A 14 -6.82 -12.60 7.94
N LEU A 15 -5.74 -13.25 8.39
CA LEU A 15 -4.96 -14.26 7.67
C LEU A 15 -5.80 -15.53 7.46
N SER A 16 -6.61 -15.53 6.40
CA SER A 16 -7.11 -16.78 5.83
C SER A 16 -6.00 -17.39 4.97
N PHE A 17 -5.71 -18.69 5.16
CA PHE A 17 -4.88 -19.49 4.24
C PHE A 17 -5.58 -19.64 2.89
N ALA A 18 -5.66 -18.55 2.14
CA ALA A 18 -6.12 -18.52 0.76
C ALA A 18 -4.95 -18.91 -0.15
N ARG A 19 -5.27 -19.57 -1.27
CA ARG A 19 -4.31 -19.76 -2.37
C ARG A 19 -3.69 -18.41 -2.75
N PRO A 20 -2.40 -18.36 -3.11
CA PRO A 20 -1.81 -17.14 -3.66
C PRO A 20 -2.68 -16.65 -4.82
N ALA A 21 -2.96 -15.36 -4.82
CA ALA A 21 -3.91 -14.70 -5.70
C ALA A 21 -3.29 -14.25 -7.02
N ALA A 22 -1.97 -14.33 -7.20
CA ALA A 22 -1.23 -14.28 -8.47
C ALA A 22 0.27 -14.32 -8.17
N ALA A 23 1.09 -14.83 -9.09
CA ALA A 23 2.55 -14.65 -9.05
C ALA A 23 2.96 -13.21 -9.42
N LEU A 24 4.26 -12.91 -9.39
CA LEU A 24 4.79 -11.65 -9.92
C LEU A 24 4.26 -11.38 -11.35
N PRO A 25 3.86 -10.14 -11.67
CA PRO A 25 3.30 -9.81 -12.96
C PRO A 25 4.34 -9.94 -14.07
N ASP A 26 3.89 -10.29 -15.28
CA ASP A 26 4.76 -10.44 -16.45
C ASP A 26 5.69 -9.24 -16.65
N GLY A 27 6.96 -9.50 -16.96
CA GLY A 27 7.96 -8.45 -17.16
C GLY A 27 8.55 -7.86 -15.87
N VAL A 28 8.12 -8.31 -14.68
CA VAL A 28 8.84 -8.06 -13.43
C VAL A 28 9.68 -9.28 -13.09
N SER A 29 11.00 -9.12 -13.05
CA SER A 29 11.88 -10.21 -12.65
C SER A 29 11.94 -10.33 -11.13
N LEU A 30 12.27 -11.53 -10.65
CA LEU A 30 12.58 -11.75 -9.22
C LEU A 30 13.75 -10.86 -8.75
N GLY A 31 14.67 -10.52 -9.65
CA GLY A 31 15.77 -9.59 -9.36
C GLY A 31 15.28 -8.18 -9.05
N ASP A 32 14.37 -7.65 -9.88
CA ASP A 32 13.78 -6.31 -9.71
C ASP A 32 12.97 -6.25 -8.43
N TRP A 33 12.16 -7.29 -8.17
CA TRP A 33 11.40 -7.43 -6.94
C TRP A 33 12.31 -7.42 -5.69
N ASN A 34 13.34 -8.26 -5.68
CA ASN A 34 14.29 -8.32 -4.57
C ASN A 34 15.05 -6.99 -4.39
N GLY A 35 15.35 -6.29 -5.50
CA GLY A 35 15.94 -4.96 -5.47
C GLY A 35 15.03 -3.94 -4.79
N LEU A 36 13.74 -3.92 -5.15
CA LEU A 36 12.73 -3.07 -4.53
C LEU A 36 12.58 -3.36 -3.03
N VAL A 37 12.45 -4.62 -2.63
CA VAL A 37 12.34 -5.02 -1.22
C VAL A 37 13.55 -4.54 -0.42
N LYS A 38 14.77 -4.74 -0.94
CA LYS A 38 16.00 -4.26 -0.29
C LYS A 38 16.03 -2.74 -0.15
N LYS A 39 15.59 -2.01 -1.18
CA LYS A 39 15.50 -0.55 -1.14
C LYS A 39 14.52 -0.09 -0.07
N ILE A 40 13.35 -0.70 0.02
CA ILE A 40 12.36 -0.37 1.06
C ILE A 40 12.94 -0.61 2.46
N ILE A 41 13.66 -1.72 2.67
CA ILE A 41 14.30 -2.00 3.97
C ILE A 41 15.39 -0.97 4.30
N ALA A 42 16.16 -0.53 3.31
CA ALA A 42 17.27 0.40 3.50
C ALA A 42 16.83 1.87 3.68
N GLU A 43 15.79 2.30 2.97
CA GLU A 43 15.40 3.71 2.84
C GLU A 43 14.00 4.01 3.40
N GLY A 44 13.22 2.98 3.74
CA GLY A 44 11.85 3.12 4.22
C GLY A 44 11.79 3.87 5.55
N THR A 45 10.77 4.71 5.70
CA THR A 45 10.48 5.32 6.99
C THR A 45 9.83 4.29 7.90
N ALA A 46 10.41 4.09 9.09
CA ALA A 46 9.90 3.14 10.07
C ALA A 46 8.62 3.66 10.76
N SER A 47 7.63 2.78 10.93
CA SER A 47 6.47 3.01 11.80
C SER A 47 6.01 1.70 12.45
N GLU A 48 5.73 1.75 13.74
CA GLU A 48 5.27 0.60 14.52
C GLU A 48 3.75 0.43 14.42
N SER A 49 3.29 -0.82 14.38
CA SER A 49 1.88 -1.19 14.42
C SER A 49 1.68 -2.52 15.15
N PHE A 50 0.42 -2.91 15.37
CA PHE A 50 0.09 -4.24 15.90
C PHE A 50 0.49 -5.40 14.99
N ALA A 51 0.65 -5.17 13.68
CA ALA A 51 1.07 -6.20 12.74
C ALA A 51 2.61 -6.34 12.64
N GLY A 52 3.36 -5.40 13.24
CA GLY A 52 4.81 -5.33 13.19
C GLY A 52 5.32 -3.95 12.80
N THR A 53 6.63 -3.87 12.57
CA THR A 53 7.30 -2.69 12.07
C THR A 53 7.12 -2.60 10.56
N TYR A 54 6.63 -1.45 10.09
CA TYR A 54 6.53 -1.11 8.68
C TYR A 54 7.74 -0.27 8.31
N LEU A 55 8.45 -0.66 7.26
CA LEU A 55 9.41 0.19 6.56
C LEU A 55 8.76 0.62 5.25
N THR A 56 8.44 1.91 5.10
CA THR A 56 7.59 2.39 4.00
C THR A 56 8.30 3.41 3.12
N LEU A 57 8.30 3.16 1.81
CA LEU A 57 8.53 4.18 0.78
C LEU A 57 7.19 4.82 0.39
N LYS A 58 7.21 6.14 0.19
CA LYS A 58 6.01 6.93 -0.13
C LYS A 58 6.24 7.75 -1.39
N ARG A 59 5.24 7.82 -2.25
CA ARG A 59 5.22 8.73 -3.40
C ARG A 59 3.89 9.47 -3.40
N ILE A 60 3.95 10.80 -3.26
CA ILE A 60 2.74 11.64 -3.23
C ILE A 60 2.88 12.76 -4.25
N GLU A 61 1.93 12.81 -5.19
CA GLU A 61 1.98 13.71 -6.35
C GLU A 61 0.62 14.38 -6.61
N PRO A 62 0.53 15.72 -6.57
CA PRO A 62 1.53 16.64 -6.04
C PRO A 62 1.72 16.50 -4.52
N ALA A 63 2.81 17.03 -3.98
CA ALA A 63 3.08 17.02 -2.53
C ALA A 63 2.08 17.87 -1.70
N ASP A 64 1.36 18.80 -2.33
CA ASP A 64 0.30 19.57 -1.67
C ASP A 64 -0.96 18.72 -1.46
N LEU A 65 -1.15 18.24 -0.24
CA LEU A 65 -2.29 17.41 0.16
C LEU A 65 -3.62 18.17 0.25
N SER A 66 -3.63 19.49 -0.02
CA SER A 66 -4.86 20.29 -0.02
C SER A 66 -5.64 20.25 -1.33
N VAL A 67 -5.01 19.68 -2.38
CA VAL A 67 -5.57 19.49 -3.72
C VAL A 67 -5.69 18.00 -4.07
N THR A 68 -6.37 17.69 -5.17
CA THR A 68 -6.40 16.34 -5.75
C THR A 68 -4.97 15.82 -5.94
N HIS A 69 -4.70 14.61 -5.49
CA HIS A 69 -3.37 14.01 -5.52
C HIS A 69 -3.45 12.49 -5.58
N ARG A 70 -2.32 11.88 -5.94
CA ARG A 70 -2.07 10.45 -5.81
C ARG A 70 -1.15 10.21 -4.63
N ALA A 71 -1.39 9.14 -3.87
CA ALA A 71 -0.51 8.71 -2.80
C ALA A 71 -0.28 7.20 -2.87
N ASP A 72 0.97 6.80 -3.09
CA ASP A 72 1.38 5.41 -3.14
C ASP A 72 2.32 5.10 -1.97
N TYR A 73 2.14 3.91 -1.40
CA TYR A 73 2.91 3.41 -0.27
C TYR A 73 3.35 2.00 -0.57
N LEU A 74 4.65 1.74 -0.51
CA LEU A 74 5.21 0.39 -0.56
C LEU A 74 5.89 0.11 0.77
N SER A 75 5.41 -0.91 1.49
CA SER A 75 5.89 -1.25 2.81
C SER A 75 6.42 -2.67 2.87
N VAL A 76 7.56 -2.86 3.50
CA VAL A 76 7.96 -4.19 4.00
C VAL A 76 7.58 -4.24 5.48
N VAL A 77 6.78 -5.24 5.84
CA VAL A 77 6.30 -5.47 7.21
C VAL A 77 7.11 -6.60 7.82
N GLY A 78 7.61 -6.39 9.03
CA GLY A 78 8.49 -7.33 9.70
C GLY A 78 8.80 -6.94 11.13
N SER A 79 9.93 -7.43 11.64
CA SER A 79 10.43 -7.10 12.97
C SER A 79 11.94 -7.03 12.99
N TYR A 80 12.47 -6.24 13.93
CA TYR A 80 13.90 -6.24 14.21
C TYR A 80 14.25 -7.37 15.18
N GLY A 81 15.27 -8.16 14.83
CA GLY A 81 15.89 -9.14 15.73
C GLY A 81 16.78 -8.48 16.79
N GLU A 82 17.28 -9.27 17.73
CA GLU A 82 18.17 -8.78 18.81
C GLU A 82 19.46 -8.12 18.29
N GLY A 83 19.92 -8.51 17.10
CA GLY A 83 21.09 -7.92 16.42
C GLY A 83 20.81 -6.61 15.68
N GLY A 84 19.58 -6.09 15.70
CA GLY A 84 19.17 -4.91 14.95
C GLY A 84 18.95 -5.16 13.45
N GLU A 85 19.01 -6.42 13.02
CA GLU A 85 18.68 -6.84 11.66
C GLU A 85 17.17 -6.90 11.46
N PHE A 86 16.69 -6.46 10.30
CA PHE A 86 15.28 -6.48 9.97
C PHE A 86 14.90 -7.80 9.30
N HIS A 87 13.93 -8.52 9.87
CA HIS A 87 13.37 -9.74 9.32
C HIS A 87 12.04 -9.42 8.63
N ALA A 88 12.06 -9.44 7.30
CA ALA A 88 10.87 -9.19 6.49
C ALA A 88 9.90 -10.38 6.56
N GLY A 89 8.62 -10.11 6.81
CA GLY A 89 7.55 -11.11 6.80
C GLY A 89 6.66 -11.02 5.56
N GLN A 90 6.35 -9.81 5.09
CA GLN A 90 5.53 -9.59 3.90
C GLN A 90 5.73 -8.20 3.29
N VAL A 91 5.17 -7.98 2.11
CA VAL A 91 5.08 -6.67 1.46
C VAL A 91 3.62 -6.23 1.43
N GLU A 92 3.38 -4.96 1.71
CA GLU A 92 2.07 -4.33 1.57
C GLU A 92 2.19 -3.11 0.68
N ALA A 93 1.45 -3.10 -0.43
CA ALA A 93 1.37 -1.99 -1.34
C ALA A 93 -0.03 -1.36 -1.31
N VAL A 94 -0.07 -0.03 -1.17
CA VAL A 94 -1.29 0.77 -1.16
C VAL A 94 -1.17 1.86 -2.21
N PHE A 95 -2.18 1.99 -3.07
CA PHE A 95 -2.23 3.03 -4.09
C PHE A 95 -3.54 3.80 -3.97
N GLU A 96 -3.45 5.11 -3.82
CA GLU A 96 -4.60 5.97 -3.54
C GLU A 96 -4.71 7.09 -4.57
N GLY A 97 -5.93 7.28 -5.09
CA GLY A 97 -6.33 8.50 -5.79
C GLY A 97 -7.25 9.33 -4.91
N TRP A 98 -6.80 10.52 -4.52
CA TRP A 98 -7.56 11.47 -3.72
C TRP A 98 -8.14 12.56 -4.60
N THR A 99 -9.46 12.68 -4.64
CA THR A 99 -10.17 13.73 -5.39
C THR A 99 -11.00 14.60 -4.46
N LYS A 100 -10.80 15.92 -4.56
CA LYS A 100 -11.57 16.89 -3.77
C LYS A 100 -12.90 17.18 -4.45
N LEU A 101 -13.99 16.98 -3.72
CA LEU A 101 -15.34 17.27 -4.18
C LEU A 101 -15.68 18.76 -4.03
N SER A 102 -16.67 19.23 -4.79
CA SER A 102 -17.12 20.63 -4.76
C SER A 102 -17.73 21.06 -3.42
N ASN A 103 -18.23 20.11 -2.62
CA ASN A 103 -18.73 20.34 -1.26
C ASN A 103 -17.60 20.35 -0.21
N GLY A 104 -16.34 20.17 -0.61
CA GLY A 104 -15.17 20.15 0.27
C GLY A 104 -14.82 18.79 0.88
N ASN A 105 -15.61 17.75 0.61
CA ASN A 105 -15.31 16.37 0.98
C ASN A 105 -14.22 15.78 0.06
N TRP A 106 -13.72 14.60 0.42
CA TRP A 106 -12.75 13.84 -0.35
C TRP A 106 -13.33 12.50 -0.78
N THR A 107 -13.08 12.11 -2.03
CA THR A 107 -13.24 10.72 -2.48
C THR A 107 -11.86 10.10 -2.63
N ILE A 108 -11.71 8.87 -2.13
CA ILE A 108 -10.45 8.13 -2.10
C ILE A 108 -10.67 6.81 -2.85
N ASP A 109 -9.93 6.62 -3.93
CA ASP A 109 -9.83 5.38 -4.69
C ASP A 109 -8.61 4.60 -4.23
N GLN A 110 -8.78 3.60 -3.36
CA GLN A 110 -7.68 2.89 -2.72
C GLN A 110 -7.57 1.43 -3.19
N TRP A 111 -6.37 1.03 -3.60
CA TRP A 111 -6.05 -0.35 -4.00
C TRP A 111 -5.04 -0.96 -3.03
N LEU A 112 -5.35 -2.15 -2.51
CA LEU A 112 -4.58 -2.83 -1.47
C LEU A 112 -4.03 -4.16 -2.01
N PHE A 113 -2.70 -4.26 -2.07
CA PHE A 113 -1.98 -5.43 -2.57
C PHE A 113 -1.01 -5.95 -1.50
N PRO A 114 -1.48 -6.79 -0.56
CA PRO A 114 -0.58 -7.58 0.26
C PRO A 114 0.08 -8.67 -0.61
N ALA A 115 1.38 -8.88 -0.42
CA ALA A 115 2.17 -9.88 -1.11
C ALA A 115 3.10 -10.62 -0.16
N THR A 116 3.50 -11.83 -0.50
CA THR A 116 4.61 -12.52 0.17
C THR A 116 5.92 -11.78 -0.08
N ILE A 117 6.97 -12.12 0.67
CA ILE A 117 8.29 -11.52 0.43
C ILE A 117 8.89 -11.97 -0.91
N GLU A 118 8.41 -13.07 -1.47
CA GLU A 118 8.76 -13.58 -2.80
C GLU A 118 7.98 -12.89 -3.94
N GLY A 119 6.94 -12.11 -3.62
CA GLY A 119 6.17 -11.32 -4.59
C GLY A 119 4.86 -11.93 -5.04
N ASP A 120 4.40 -13.02 -4.41
CA ASP A 120 3.08 -13.60 -4.69
C ASP A 120 1.99 -12.78 -4.01
N LEU A 121 1.01 -12.32 -4.78
CA LEU A 121 -0.13 -11.59 -4.23
C LEU A 121 -0.93 -12.49 -3.29
N LYS A 122 -1.36 -11.91 -2.18
CA LYS A 122 -2.38 -12.47 -1.29
C LYS A 122 -3.74 -11.88 -1.67
N ARG A 123 -4.75 -12.03 -0.81
CA ARG A 123 -6.08 -11.47 -1.07
C ARG A 123 -6.01 -9.94 -1.20
N CYS A 124 -6.32 -9.43 -2.39
CA CYS A 124 -6.29 -8.01 -2.70
C CYS A 124 -7.68 -7.38 -2.60
N TYR A 125 -7.69 -6.06 -2.41
CA TYR A 125 -8.92 -5.30 -2.22
C TYR A 125 -8.88 -3.98 -2.98
N HIS A 126 -10.07 -3.53 -3.35
CA HIS A 126 -10.33 -2.20 -3.87
C HIS A 126 -11.35 -1.53 -2.94
N VAL A 127 -11.05 -0.32 -2.51
CA VAL A 127 -11.86 0.44 -1.55
C VAL A 127 -12.18 1.79 -2.16
N GLN A 128 -13.46 2.13 -2.19
CA GLN A 128 -13.91 3.51 -2.37
C GLN A 128 -14.25 4.08 -1.00
N ILE A 129 -13.76 5.27 -0.69
CA ILE A 129 -14.03 5.95 0.57
C ILE A 129 -14.46 7.38 0.27
N VAL A 130 -15.45 7.88 1.00
CA VAL A 130 -15.76 9.31 1.07
C VAL A 130 -15.48 9.80 2.47
N GLU A 131 -14.65 10.83 2.59
CA GLU A 131 -14.37 11.52 3.85
C GLU A 131 -14.94 12.93 3.83
N ASP A 132 -15.47 13.38 4.97
CA ASP A 132 -15.84 14.77 5.15
C ASP A 132 -14.61 15.69 5.25
N ASN A 133 -14.85 17.01 5.30
CA ASN A 133 -13.76 17.99 5.40
C ASN A 133 -12.99 17.97 6.74
N GLN A 134 -13.44 17.16 7.71
CA GLN A 134 -12.81 16.92 9.01
C GLN A 134 -12.01 15.60 9.03
N GLY A 135 -12.06 14.80 7.97
CA GLY A 135 -11.39 13.49 7.86
C GLY A 135 -12.20 12.34 8.45
N SER A 136 -13.52 12.50 8.62
CA SER A 136 -14.39 11.41 9.06
C SER A 136 -14.93 10.66 7.84
N VAL A 137 -14.79 9.33 7.84
CA VAL A 137 -15.38 8.49 6.80
C VAL A 137 -16.91 8.56 6.90
N ILE A 138 -17.56 9.00 5.83
CA ILE A 138 -19.02 9.08 5.74
C ILE A 138 -19.62 7.99 4.85
N GLU A 139 -18.84 7.45 3.92
CA GLU A 139 -19.23 6.34 3.04
C GLU A 139 -18.00 5.50 2.70
N HIS A 140 -18.17 4.18 2.57
CA HIS A 140 -17.15 3.32 2.00
C HIS A 140 -17.76 2.09 1.32
N GLU A 141 -17.09 1.63 0.27
CA GLU A 141 -17.36 0.36 -0.40
C GLU A 141 -16.06 -0.44 -0.47
N LEU A 142 -16.11 -1.70 -0.03
CA LEU A 142 -14.97 -2.62 -0.05
C LEU A 142 -15.28 -3.79 -0.97
N LYS A 143 -14.43 -3.99 -1.99
CA LYS A 143 -14.48 -5.12 -2.90
C LYS A 143 -13.23 -5.98 -2.74
N ALA A 144 -13.43 -7.27 -2.45
CA ALA A 144 -12.38 -8.26 -2.62
C ALA A 144 -12.19 -8.54 -4.12
N LEU A 145 -10.96 -8.48 -4.60
CA LEU A 145 -10.64 -8.67 -6.02
C LEU A 145 -10.53 -10.16 -6.36
N THR A 146 -10.86 -10.51 -7.61
CA THR A 146 -10.43 -11.78 -8.20
C THR A 146 -8.93 -11.75 -8.50
N GLU A 147 -8.33 -12.91 -8.76
CA GLU A 147 -6.92 -13.02 -9.18
C GLU A 147 -6.64 -12.23 -10.47
N GLU A 148 -7.52 -12.33 -11.46
CA GLU A 148 -7.43 -11.59 -12.72
C GLU A 148 -7.47 -10.07 -12.48
N GLU A 149 -8.46 -9.59 -11.72
CA GLU A 149 -8.59 -8.16 -11.37
C GLU A 149 -7.38 -7.64 -10.59
N ALA A 150 -6.88 -8.44 -9.64
CA ALA A 150 -5.71 -8.08 -8.85
C ALA A 150 -4.46 -7.99 -9.72
N SER A 151 -4.24 -8.96 -10.61
CA SER A 151 -3.09 -8.99 -11.52
C SER A 151 -3.10 -7.80 -12.49
N GLU A 152 -4.26 -7.54 -13.13
CA GLU A 152 -4.44 -6.41 -14.05
C GLU A 152 -4.21 -5.05 -13.37
N ALA A 153 -4.66 -4.90 -12.13
CA ALA A 153 -4.47 -3.66 -11.38
C ALA A 153 -3.03 -3.52 -10.83
N TRP A 154 -2.42 -4.61 -10.38
CA TRP A 154 -1.10 -4.62 -9.76
C TRP A 154 0.03 -4.36 -10.76
N ALA A 155 0.02 -5.04 -11.91
CA ALA A 155 1.10 -5.02 -12.88
C ALA A 155 1.55 -3.60 -13.31
N PRO A 156 0.66 -2.69 -13.79
CA PRO A 156 1.08 -1.35 -14.20
C PRO A 156 1.58 -0.51 -13.02
N ARG A 157 1.02 -0.71 -11.82
CA ARG A 157 1.39 0.05 -10.62
C ARG A 157 2.76 -0.33 -10.10
N LEU A 158 3.08 -1.62 -10.08
CA LEU A 158 4.40 -2.12 -9.70
C LEU A 158 5.46 -1.67 -10.71
N ARG A 159 5.21 -1.80 -12.02
CA ARG A 159 6.16 -1.35 -13.05
C ARG A 159 6.49 0.14 -12.94
N ALA A 160 5.48 0.98 -12.68
CA ALA A 160 5.67 2.42 -12.46
C ALA A 160 6.52 2.76 -11.22
N TRP A 161 6.68 1.84 -10.27
CA TRP A 161 7.64 1.98 -9.17
C TRP A 161 9.03 1.52 -9.59
N LEU A 162 9.13 0.38 -10.28
CA LEU A 162 10.39 -0.19 -10.73
C LEU A 162 11.13 0.71 -11.73
N GLU A 163 10.41 1.42 -12.61
CA GLU A 163 11.00 2.38 -13.56
C GLU A 163 11.70 3.59 -12.90
N GLN A 164 11.47 3.78 -11.60
CA GLN A 164 12.01 4.91 -10.82
C GLN A 164 13.12 4.49 -9.86
N LEU A 165 13.49 3.21 -9.84
CA LEU A 165 14.61 2.66 -9.09
C LEU A 165 15.94 2.88 -9.82
#